data_AF-A0A528HZ02-F1
#
_entry.id   AF-A0A528HZ02-F1
#
_cell.length_a   1.000
_cell.length_b   1.000
_cell.length_c   1.000
_cell.angle_alpha   90.00
_cell.angle_beta   90.00
_cell.angle_gamma   90.00
#
_symmetry.space_group_name_H-M   'P 1'
#
loop_
_entity.id
_entity.type
_entity.pdbx_description
1 polymer ?
#
loop_
_entity_poly.entity_id
_entity_poly.type
_entity_poly.pdbx_seq_one_letter_code
_entity_poly.pdbx_strand_id
1 'polypeptide(L)' 'LWVTEQALAAHIAKQCIKQVMQPEDIVGTVLFLASDASRMLTAQMLIVDGGFL' A
#
# COMPACT_ATOMS: atom_id res chain seq x y z
N LEU A 1 14.58 -7.07 -14.22
CA LEU A 1 13.55 -6.67 -13.23
C LEU A 1 13.10 -7.90 -12.47
N TRP A 2 12.72 -7.76 -11.20
CA TRP A 2 12.23 -8.86 -10.36
C TRP A 2 10.79 -9.30 -10.69
N VAL A 3 10.10 -8.59 -11.60
CA VAL A 3 8.75 -8.89 -12.10
C VAL A 3 8.68 -8.72 -13.62
N THR A 4 7.82 -9.49 -14.30
CA THR A 4 7.52 -9.31 -15.74
C THR A 4 6.39 -8.30 -15.93
N GLU A 5 6.35 -7.64 -17.08
CA GLU A 5 5.27 -6.69 -17.40
C GLU A 5 3.88 -7.36 -17.34
N GLN A 6 3.76 -8.59 -17.83
CA GLN A 6 2.51 -9.35 -17.79
C GLN A 6 2.07 -9.65 -16.34
N ALA A 7 3.00 -10.06 -15.47
CA ALA A 7 2.69 -10.34 -14.07
C ALA A 7 2.30 -9.05 -13.33
N LEU A 8 2.98 -7.93 -13.62
CA LEU A 8 2.65 -6.61 -13.06
C LEU A 8 1.24 -6.16 -13.49
N ALA A 9 0.93 -6.24 -14.78
CA ALA A 9 -0.40 -5.89 -15.29
C ALA A 9 -1.51 -6.75 -14.68
N ALA A 10 -1.27 -8.07 -14.54
CA ALA A 10 -2.21 -8.98 -13.90
C ALA A 10 -2.45 -8.67 -12.42
N HIS A 11 -1.42 -8.21 -11.70
CA HIS A 11 -1.55 -7.77 -10.31
C HIS A 11 -2.40 -6.48 -10.22
N ILE A 12 -2.09 -5.47 -11.04
CA ILE A 12 -2.83 -4.19 -11.08
C ILE A 12 -4.30 -4.39 -11.48
N ALA A 13 -4.57 -5.34 -12.37
CA ALA A 13 -5.94 -5.68 -12.75
C ALA A 13 -6.80 -6.14 -11.55
N LYS A 14 -6.19 -6.70 -10.50
CA LYS A 14 -6.89 -7.14 -9.28
C LYS A 14 -7.01 -6.05 -8.21
N GLN A 15 -6.14 -5.04 -8.22
CA GLN A 15 -6.23 -3.88 -7.31
C GLN A 15 -7.50 -3.07 -7.55
N CYS A 16 -8.08 -2.46 -6.53
CA CYS A 16 -9.10 -1.42 -6.72
C CYS A 16 -8.51 -0.16 -7.40
N ILE A 17 -7.30 0.24 -6.99
CA ILE A 17 -6.57 1.38 -7.54
C ILE A 17 -5.67 0.90 -8.67
N LYS A 18 -5.93 1.34 -9.91
CA LYS A 18 -5.24 0.85 -11.12
C LYS A 18 -3.91 1.57 -11.39
N GLN A 19 -3.04 1.60 -10.39
CA GLN A 19 -1.73 2.24 -10.47
C GLN A 19 -0.65 1.31 -9.91
N VAL A 20 0.54 1.36 -10.51
CA VAL A 20 1.71 0.67 -9.96
C VAL A 20 2.08 1.35 -8.64
N MET A 21 1.99 0.62 -7.54
CA MET A 21 2.42 1.12 -6.24
C MET A 21 3.90 1.51 -6.25
N GLN A 22 4.20 2.69 -5.75
CA GLN A 22 5.55 3.21 -5.56
C GLN A 22 5.94 3.14 -4.08
N PRO A 23 7.25 3.15 -3.76
CA PRO A 23 7.72 3.20 -2.38
C PRO A 23 7.11 4.35 -1.55
N GLU A 24 6.79 5.47 -2.18
CA GLU A 24 6.24 6.66 -1.52
C GLU A 24 4.81 6.45 -1.00
N ASP A 25 4.05 5.51 -1.57
CA ASP A 25 2.65 5.28 -1.22
C ASP A 25 2.46 4.78 0.24
N ILE A 26 3.50 4.20 0.84
CA ILE A 26 3.47 3.76 2.25
C ILE A 26 3.88 4.87 3.23
N VAL A 27 4.61 5.90 2.75
CA VAL A 27 5.23 6.91 3.60
C VAL A 27 4.18 7.70 4.38
N GLY A 28 3.07 8.08 3.74
CA GLY A 28 1.98 8.80 4.40
C GLY A 28 1.37 8.02 5.56
N THR A 29 1.10 6.73 5.37
CA THR A 29 0.57 5.85 6.42
C THR A 29 1.56 5.70 7.58
N VAL A 30 2.86 5.56 7.29
CA VAL A 30 3.90 5.48 8.33
C VAL A 30 4.02 6.79 9.11
N LEU A 31 4.01 7.94 8.44
CA LEU A 31 4.04 9.25 9.11
C LEU A 31 2.80 9.48 9.98
N PHE A 32 1.61 9.07 9.51
CA PHE A 32 0.40 9.08 10.33
C PHE A 32 0.58 8.21 11.58
N LEU A 33 1.04 6.97 11.44
CA LEU A 33 1.26 6.06 12.55
C LEU A 33 2.33 6.56 13.53
N ALA A 34 3.33 7.31 13.05
CA ALA A 34 4.38 7.91 13.87
C ALA A 34 3.96 9.23 14.56
N SER A 35 2.77 9.76 14.26
CA SER A 35 2.30 11.05 14.76
C SER A 35 1.32 10.91 15.94
N ASP A 36 1.06 12.01 16.66
CA ASP A 36 0.04 12.03 17.72
C ASP A 36 -1.39 11.79 17.22
N ALA A 37 -1.61 11.86 15.89
CA ALA A 37 -2.90 11.56 15.29
C ALA A 37 -3.30 10.09 15.48
N SER A 38 -2.33 9.18 15.63
CA SER A 38 -2.55 7.75 15.85
C SER A 38 -2.40 7.33 17.32
N ARG A 39 -2.29 8.25 18.29
CA ARG A 39 -1.86 7.93 19.68
C ARG A 39 -2.66 6.84 20.42
N MET A 40 -3.90 6.57 20.01
CA MET A 40 -4.77 5.52 20.59
C MET A 40 -4.97 4.33 19.65
N LEU A 41 -4.22 4.25 18.56
CA LEU A 41 -4.26 3.17 17.58
C LEU A 41 -3.09 2.23 17.84
N THR A 42 -3.40 1.02 18.33
CA THR A 42 -2.42 -0.04 18.61
C THR A 42 -2.98 -1.40 18.23
N ALA A 43 -2.10 -2.39 18.02
CA ALA A 43 -2.46 -3.77 17.64
C ALA A 43 -3.34 -3.88 16.37
N GLN A 44 -3.24 -2.92 15.45
CA GLN A 44 -3.96 -2.94 14.17
C GLN A 44 -3.03 -3.27 13.02
N MET A 45 -3.57 -3.89 11.97
CA MET A 45 -2.91 -4.05 10.67
C MET A 45 -3.55 -3.08 9.69
N LEU A 46 -2.75 -2.14 9.16
CA LEU A 46 -3.18 -1.25 8.08
C LEU A 46 -2.60 -1.78 6.77
N ILE A 47 -3.46 -2.22 5.86
CA ILE A 47 -3.06 -2.74 4.55
C ILE A 47 -2.97 -1.57 3.57
N VAL A 48 -1.80 -1.41 2.95
CA VAL A 48 -1.53 -0.40 1.91
C VAL A 48 -1.07 -1.15 0.67
N ASP A 49 -2.01 -1.57 -0.17
CA ASP A 49 -1.72 -2.43 -1.34
C ASP A 49 -2.54 -2.07 -2.60
N GLY A 50 -3.21 -0.91 -2.59
CA GLY A 50 -4.11 -0.49 -3.67
C GLY A 50 -5.46 -1.22 -3.67
N GLY A 51 -5.82 -1.91 -2.57
CA GLY A 51 -7.04 -2.69 -2.44
C GLY A 51 -6.93 -4.01 -3.20
N PHE A 52 -5.83 -4.74 -2.99
CA PHE A 52 -5.58 -6.04 -3.63
C PHE A 52 -6.04 -7.21 -2.76
N LEU A 53 -5.74 -7.17 -1.45
CA LEU A 53 -6.02 -8.23 -0.49
C LEU A 53 -7.53 -8.46 -0.29
#